data_AF-A0A4U9D9C5-F1
#
_entry.id   AF-A0A4U9D9C5-F1
#
_cell.length_a   1.000
_cell.length_b   1.000
_cell.length_c   1.000
_cell.angle_alpha   90.00
_cell.angle_beta   90.00
_cell.angle_gamma   90.00
#
_symmetry.space_group_name_H-M   'P 1'
#
loop_
_entity.id
_entity.type
_entity.pdbx_description
1 polymer ?
#
loop_
_entity_poly.entity_id
_entity_poly.type
_entity_poly.pdbx_seq_one_letter_code
_entity_poly.pdbx_strand_id
1 'polypeptide(L)'
;MRPDFNNDDYAIACCVSPMVVGKQMQFFGARANLAKTMLYAINGGVDEKLKMQVGPKSEPIKGDVLNFDEVMDRMDHFMDWLAKQYVTALNIIHYMHDKYSYEASLMALHDRDVVRTMACVSAGLSVAADSLSAIKYAKVKPIR
;
A
#
# COMPACT_ATOMS: atom_id res chain seq x y z
N MET A 1 0.44 20.39 8.90
CA MET A 1 -0.22 19.58 9.93
C MET A 1 -1.10 20.45 10.83
N ARG A 2 -0.60 21.50 11.52
CA ARG A 2 -1.46 22.38 12.36
C ARG A 2 -2.76 22.89 11.70
N PRO A 3 -2.75 23.48 10.47
CA PRO A 3 -4.00 23.92 9.83
C PRO A 3 -4.90 22.76 9.37
N ASP A 4 -4.33 21.60 9.08
CA ASP A 4 -5.04 20.40 8.61
C ASP A 4 -5.87 19.78 9.74
N PHE A 5 -5.28 19.69 10.94
CA PHE A 5 -6.00 19.25 12.15
C PHE A 5 -6.82 20.36 12.81
N ASN A 6 -6.64 21.62 12.40
CA ASN A 6 -7.07 22.80 13.16
C ASN A 6 -6.74 22.67 14.67
N ASN A 7 -5.52 22.20 14.96
CA ASN A 7 -5.07 21.83 16.30
C ASN A 7 -3.54 22.00 16.37
N ASP A 8 -3.04 22.53 17.48
CA ASP A 8 -1.63 22.77 17.74
C ASP A 8 -1.00 21.80 18.75
N ASP A 9 -1.76 20.81 19.24
CA ASP A 9 -1.35 19.76 20.19
C ASP A 9 -1.39 18.36 19.54
N TYR A 10 -0.72 18.23 18.39
CA TYR A 10 -0.49 16.96 17.72
C TYR A 10 0.96 16.51 17.86
N ALA A 11 1.17 15.21 17.93
CA ALA A 11 2.49 14.57 17.97
C ALA A 11 2.73 13.72 16.73
N ILE A 12 3.99 13.32 16.49
CA ILE A 12 4.38 12.43 15.42
C ILE A 12 4.59 11.02 15.97
N ALA A 13 3.85 10.05 15.44
CA ALA A 13 4.06 8.64 15.72
C ALA A 13 4.95 7.99 14.65
N CYS A 14 5.90 7.18 15.11
CA CYS A 14 6.85 6.45 14.27
C CYS A 14 7.66 7.40 13.36
N CYS A 15 7.51 7.29 12.03
CA CYS A 15 8.30 8.09 11.09
C CYS A 15 7.70 9.48 10.84
N VAL A 16 6.44 9.54 10.38
CA VAL A 16 5.86 10.76 9.79
C VAL A 16 4.34 10.88 10.02
N SER A 17 3.75 10.05 10.88
CA SER A 17 2.29 9.98 11.01
C SER A 17 1.78 10.84 12.16
N PRO A 18 1.13 11.99 11.90
CA PRO A 18 0.63 12.84 12.97
C PRO A 18 -0.63 12.27 13.64
N MET A 19 -0.77 12.52 14.94
CA MET A 19 -1.98 12.24 15.71
C MET A 19 -2.18 13.32 16.78
N VAL A 20 -3.42 13.80 16.96
CA VAL A 20 -3.77 14.67 18.09
C VAL A 20 -3.62 13.88 19.39
N VAL A 21 -2.81 14.39 20.33
CA VAL A 21 -2.38 13.65 21.51
C VAL A 21 -3.59 13.25 22.37
N GLY A 22 -3.67 11.97 22.75
CA GLY A 22 -4.75 11.43 23.57
C GLY A 22 -6.11 11.32 22.86
N LYS A 23 -6.24 11.76 21.60
CA LYS A 23 -7.53 11.78 20.86
C LYS A 23 -7.56 10.90 19.62
N GLN A 24 -6.39 10.52 19.12
CA GLN A 24 -6.27 9.75 17.89
C GLN A 24 -5.26 8.61 18.04
N MET A 25 -5.51 7.51 17.35
CA MET A 25 -4.57 6.41 17.17
C MET A 25 -4.63 5.91 15.73
N GLN A 26 -3.59 5.17 15.33
CA GLN A 26 -3.49 4.59 13.99
C GLN A 26 -3.31 3.08 14.10
N PHE A 27 -4.11 2.34 13.35
CA PHE A 27 -3.87 0.94 13.07
C PHE A 27 -2.72 0.83 12.07
N PHE A 28 -1.56 0.40 12.58
CA PHE A 28 -0.32 0.33 11.81
C PHE A 28 -0.39 -0.73 10.70
N GLY A 29 -0.35 -0.27 9.45
CA GLY A 29 -0.51 -1.15 8.29
C GLY A 29 0.78 -1.68 7.65
N ALA A 30 1.98 -1.36 8.16
CA ALA A 30 3.23 -1.60 7.41
C ALA A 30 3.19 -1.00 5.99
N ARG A 31 3.70 -1.71 4.95
CA ARG A 31 3.72 -1.19 3.57
C ARG A 31 3.44 -2.27 2.53
N ALA A 32 2.71 -1.92 1.46
CA ALA A 32 2.49 -2.77 0.28
C ALA A 32 3.46 -2.40 -0.87
N ASN A 33 4.05 -3.39 -1.56
CA ASN A 33 5.07 -3.14 -2.59
C ASN A 33 4.45 -2.84 -3.96
N LEU A 34 4.33 -1.55 -4.29
CA LEU A 34 3.70 -1.07 -5.52
C LEU A 34 4.52 -1.42 -6.78
N ALA A 35 5.84 -1.41 -6.68
CA ALA A 35 6.72 -1.77 -7.79
C ALA A 35 6.55 -3.25 -8.19
N LYS A 36 6.42 -4.15 -7.21
CA LYS A 36 6.14 -5.56 -7.49
C LYS A 36 4.74 -5.77 -8.07
N THR A 37 3.74 -5.01 -7.62
CA THR A 37 2.39 -5.05 -8.21
C THR A 37 2.40 -4.71 -9.71
N MET A 38 3.22 -3.75 -10.13
CA MET A 38 3.40 -3.45 -11.55
C MET A 38 4.02 -4.61 -12.33
N LEU A 39 5.02 -5.30 -11.78
CA LEU A 39 5.58 -6.49 -12.42
C LEU A 39 4.54 -7.61 -12.53
N TYR A 40 3.67 -7.78 -11.53
CA TYR A 40 2.58 -8.74 -11.61
C TYR A 40 1.57 -8.36 -12.69
N ALA A 41 1.26 -7.07 -12.83
CA ALA A 41 0.40 -6.58 -13.91
C ALA A 41 0.97 -6.89 -15.31
N ILE A 42 2.29 -6.75 -15.49
CA ILE A 42 2.98 -7.09 -16.74
C ILE A 42 3.03 -8.61 -16.96
N ASN A 43 3.26 -9.40 -15.91
CA ASN A 43 3.52 -10.84 -15.98
C ASN A 43 2.28 -11.72 -15.72
N GLY A 44 1.07 -11.16 -15.76
CA GLY A 44 -0.16 -11.97 -15.61
C GLY A 44 -0.39 -12.50 -14.19
N GLY A 45 0.13 -11.81 -13.18
CA GLY A 45 0.06 -12.20 -11.77
C GLY A 45 1.08 -13.23 -11.32
N VAL A 46 2.01 -13.62 -12.20
CA VAL A 46 3.11 -14.53 -11.87
C VAL A 46 4.31 -13.75 -11.33
N ASP A 47 4.90 -14.27 -10.26
CA ASP A 47 6.10 -13.70 -9.66
C ASP A 47 7.33 -13.91 -10.55
N GLU A 48 8.05 -12.83 -10.83
CA GLU A 48 9.17 -12.82 -11.77
C GLU A 48 10.39 -13.63 -11.31
N LYS A 49 10.53 -13.88 -10.00
CA LYS A 49 11.64 -14.65 -9.43
C LYS A 49 11.22 -16.05 -9.03
N LEU A 50 10.10 -16.16 -8.33
CA LEU A 50 9.61 -17.44 -7.79
C LEU A 50 8.86 -18.27 -8.83
N LYS A 51 8.48 -17.67 -9.97
CA LYS A 51 7.72 -18.32 -11.04
C LYS A 51 6.39 -18.91 -10.57
N MET A 52 5.83 -18.37 -9.49
CA MET A 52 4.58 -18.82 -8.88
C MET A 52 3.45 -17.86 -9.20
N GLN A 53 2.23 -18.37 -9.33
CA GLN A 53 1.03 -17.54 -9.46
C GLN A 53 0.70 -16.93 -8.08
N VAL A 54 0.85 -15.61 -7.94
CA VAL A 54 0.57 -14.88 -6.69
C VAL A 54 -0.71 -14.05 -6.83
N GLY A 55 -0.76 -13.21 -7.85
CA GLY A 55 -1.94 -12.42 -8.17
C GLY A 55 -2.97 -13.21 -9.00
N PRO A 56 -4.11 -12.58 -9.33
CA PRO A 56 -5.12 -13.18 -10.19
C PRO A 56 -4.50 -13.58 -11.54
N LYS A 57 -4.83 -14.79 -12.02
CA LYS A 57 -4.34 -15.27 -13.31
C LYS A 57 -4.90 -14.38 -14.42
N SER A 58 -4.01 -13.77 -15.17
CA SER A 58 -4.32 -12.95 -16.34
C SER A 58 -3.30 -13.19 -17.44
N GLU A 59 -3.62 -12.76 -18.66
CA GLU A 59 -2.66 -12.84 -19.76
C GLU A 59 -1.51 -11.83 -19.54
N PRO A 60 -0.24 -12.26 -19.65
CA PRO A 60 0.89 -11.33 -19.60
C PRO A 60 0.89 -10.41 -20.83
N ILE A 61 1.47 -9.22 -20.69
CA ILE A 61 1.56 -8.25 -21.80
C ILE A 61 2.40 -8.84 -22.94
N LYS A 62 1.81 -8.81 -24.14
CA LYS A 62 2.40 -9.32 -25.39
C LYS A 62 3.04 -8.17 -26.18
N GLY A 63 3.96 -8.49 -27.09
CA GLY A 63 4.63 -7.50 -27.93
C GLY A 63 6.04 -7.11 -27.46
N ASP A 64 6.75 -6.39 -28.33
CA ASP A 64 8.19 -6.14 -28.16
C ASP A 64 8.52 -4.82 -27.45
N VAL A 65 7.56 -3.90 -27.37
CA VAL A 65 7.69 -2.60 -26.71
C VAL A 65 6.49 -2.39 -25.80
N LEU A 66 6.72 -2.04 -24.53
CA LEU A 66 5.64 -1.77 -23.59
C LEU A 66 4.91 -0.48 -23.96
N ASN A 67 3.57 -0.53 -23.91
CA ASN A 67 2.71 0.64 -24.04
C ASN A 67 2.28 1.14 -22.66
N PHE A 68 2.35 2.45 -22.42
CA PHE A 68 2.03 3.05 -21.12
C PHE A 68 0.56 2.83 -20.71
N ASP A 69 -0.38 3.05 -21.63
CA ASP A 69 -1.81 2.95 -21.33
C ASP A 69 -2.19 1.50 -21.01
N GLU A 70 -1.66 0.53 -21.75
CA GLU A 70 -1.86 -0.90 -21.47
C GLU A 70 -1.28 -1.31 -20.11
N VAL A 71 -0.05 -0.88 -19.79
CA VAL A 71 0.59 -1.20 -18.51
C VAL A 71 -0.18 -0.56 -17.34
N MET A 72 -0.63 0.69 -17.49
CA MET A 72 -1.34 1.41 -16.44
C MET A 72 -2.74 0.83 -16.19
N ASP A 73 -3.48 0.45 -17.25
CA ASP A 73 -4.77 -0.23 -17.14
C ASP A 73 -4.64 -1.56 -16.37
N ARG A 74 -3.62 -2.36 -16.71
CA ARG A 74 -3.32 -3.60 -15.98
C ARG A 74 -2.89 -3.32 -14.54
N MET A 75 -2.09 -2.29 -14.31
CA MET A 75 -1.63 -1.93 -12.97
C MET A 75 -2.80 -1.53 -12.07
N ASP A 76 -3.76 -0.77 -12.59
CA ASP A 76 -4.98 -0.37 -11.86
C ASP A 76 -5.79 -1.60 -11.42
N HIS A 77 -6.02 -2.54 -12.33
CA HIS A 77 -6.70 -3.80 -12.01
C HIS A 77 -5.98 -4.61 -10.92
N PHE A 78 -4.65 -4.64 -10.93
CA PHE A 78 -3.86 -5.32 -9.90
C PHE A 78 -3.80 -4.54 -8.59
N MET A 79 -3.95 -3.20 -8.62
CA MET A 79 -4.05 -2.37 -7.42
C MET A 79 -5.37 -2.63 -6.68
N ASP A 80 -6.48 -2.87 -7.38
CA ASP A 80 -7.75 -3.29 -6.76
C ASP A 80 -7.58 -4.61 -5.99
N TRP A 81 -6.95 -5.60 -6.62
CA TRP A 81 -6.64 -6.87 -5.96
C TRP A 81 -5.72 -6.65 -4.74
N LEU A 82 -4.66 -5.85 -4.90
CA LEU A 82 -3.73 -5.56 -3.81
C LEU A 82 -4.43 -4.89 -2.63
N ALA A 83 -5.28 -3.89 -2.89
CA ALA A 83 -6.02 -3.17 -1.86
C ALA A 83 -6.93 -4.12 -1.08
N LYS A 84 -7.65 -5.00 -1.77
CA LYS A 84 -8.49 -6.02 -1.13
C LYS A 84 -7.68 -6.94 -0.23
N GLN A 85 -6.58 -7.51 -0.72
CA GLN A 85 -5.75 -8.41 0.08
C GLN A 85 -5.13 -7.69 1.28
N TYR A 86 -4.66 -6.46 1.07
CA TYR A 86 -3.98 -5.68 2.09
C TYR A 86 -4.93 -5.29 3.22
N VAL A 87 -6.07 -4.69 2.91
CA VAL A 87 -7.06 -4.27 3.92
C VAL A 87 -7.65 -5.48 4.63
N THR A 88 -7.88 -6.60 3.92
CA THR A 88 -8.36 -7.84 4.57
C THR A 88 -7.34 -8.36 5.59
N ALA A 89 -6.05 -8.34 5.26
CA ALA A 89 -5.01 -8.73 6.21
C ALA A 89 -4.97 -7.81 7.44
N LEU A 90 -5.06 -6.49 7.23
CA LEU A 90 -5.04 -5.51 8.34
C LEU A 90 -6.28 -5.63 9.23
N ASN A 91 -7.46 -5.90 8.67
CA ASN A 91 -8.67 -6.15 9.45
C ASN A 91 -8.48 -7.33 10.41
N ILE A 92 -7.88 -8.42 9.94
CA ILE A 92 -7.57 -9.58 10.78
C ILE A 92 -6.54 -9.20 11.85
N ILE A 93 -5.44 -8.55 11.45
CA ILE A 93 -4.35 -8.16 12.36
C ILE A 93 -4.89 -7.32 13.52
N HIS A 94 -5.60 -6.23 13.22
CA HIS A 94 -6.02 -5.29 14.25
C HIS A 94 -7.19 -5.80 15.08
N TYR A 95 -8.09 -6.60 14.51
CA TYR A 95 -9.08 -7.33 15.31
C TYR A 95 -8.40 -8.23 16.34
N MET A 96 -7.37 -9.00 15.93
CA MET A 96 -6.66 -9.91 16.83
C MET A 96 -5.79 -9.15 17.84
N HIS A 97 -5.20 -8.02 17.44
CA HIS A 97 -4.40 -7.19 18.34
C HIS A 97 -5.26 -6.60 19.46
N ASP A 98 -6.41 -6.02 19.13
CA ASP A 98 -7.35 -5.50 20.14
C ASP A 98 -7.86 -6.61 21.07
N LYS A 99 -8.03 -7.83 20.54
CA LYS A 99 -8.54 -8.95 21.35
C LYS A 99 -7.50 -9.54 22.31
N TYR A 100 -6.26 -9.67 21.87
CA TYR A 100 -5.24 -10.46 22.58
C TYR A 100 -4.07 -9.64 23.12
N SER A 101 -3.91 -8.39 22.69
CA SER A 101 -2.81 -7.51 23.07
C SER A 101 -3.24 -6.04 23.12
N TYR A 102 -4.42 -5.77 23.69
CA TYR A 102 -4.90 -4.41 23.89
C TYR A 102 -3.93 -3.59 24.75
N GLU A 103 -3.49 -2.43 24.25
CA GLU A 103 -2.50 -1.56 24.88
C GLU A 103 -3.09 -0.74 26.05
N ALA A 104 -3.65 -1.43 27.04
CA ALA A 104 -4.46 -0.85 28.11
C ALA A 104 -3.80 0.34 28.82
N SER A 105 -2.50 0.27 29.11
CA SER A 105 -1.79 1.36 29.79
C SER A 105 -1.65 2.62 28.93
N LEU A 106 -1.56 2.47 27.61
CA LEU A 106 -1.51 3.60 26.67
C LEU A 106 -2.93 4.14 26.44
N MET A 107 -3.90 3.24 26.23
CA MET A 107 -5.28 3.62 25.95
C MET A 107 -5.99 4.23 27.17
N ALA A 108 -5.55 3.92 28.39
CA ALA A 108 -6.01 4.60 29.61
C ALA A 108 -5.63 6.09 29.66
N LEU A 109 -4.67 6.53 28.84
CA LEU A 109 -4.23 7.92 28.72
C LEU A 109 -4.86 8.63 27.50
N HIS A 110 -5.89 8.04 26.90
CA HIS A 110 -6.66 8.63 25.82
C HIS A 110 -8.08 9.00 26.30
N ASP A 111 -8.74 9.89 25.56
CA ASP A 111 -10.17 10.12 25.69
C ASP A 111 -10.96 8.80 25.48
N ARG A 112 -12.18 8.74 26.01
CA ARG A 112 -13.05 7.55 25.90
C ARG A 112 -13.19 7.06 24.45
N ASP A 113 -13.47 7.99 23.53
CA ASP A 113 -13.69 7.69 22.12
C ASP A 113 -12.50 8.19 21.29
N VAL A 114 -11.60 7.27 20.96
CA VAL A 114 -10.41 7.56 20.16
C VAL A 114 -10.70 7.38 18.67
N VAL A 115 -10.35 8.38 17.86
CA VAL A 115 -10.41 8.27 16.40
C VAL A 115 -9.36 7.26 15.93
N ARG A 116 -9.78 6.28 15.12
CA ARG A 116 -8.92 5.24 14.57
C ARG A 116 -8.82 5.40 13.06
N THR A 117 -7.60 5.42 12.54
CA THR A 117 -7.34 5.40 11.10
C THR A 117 -6.58 4.13 10.72
N MET A 118 -6.87 3.57 9.53
CA MET A 118 -6.11 2.45 8.99
C MET A 118 -4.95 2.98 8.16
N ALA A 119 -3.72 2.86 8.67
CA ALA A 119 -2.54 3.46 8.05
C ALA A 119 -1.97 2.53 6.95
N CYS A 120 -2.58 2.55 5.77
CA CYS A 120 -2.09 1.86 4.57
C CYS A 120 -0.98 2.68 3.89
N VAL A 121 0.19 2.07 3.67
CA VAL A 121 1.33 2.76 3.05
C VAL A 121 1.87 1.98 1.86
N SER A 122 2.38 2.67 0.84
CA SER A 122 3.05 2.05 -0.31
C SER A 122 4.58 2.06 -0.16
N ALA A 123 5.23 0.99 -0.60
CA ALA A 123 6.68 0.90 -0.80
C ALA A 123 7.01 0.88 -2.30
N GLY A 124 8.20 1.37 -2.67
CA GLY A 124 8.69 1.34 -4.05
C GLY A 124 8.03 2.37 -4.99
N LEU A 125 7.50 3.47 -4.44
CA LEU A 125 6.80 4.49 -5.24
C LEU A 125 7.68 5.10 -6.34
N SER A 126 8.93 5.47 -6.03
CA SER A 126 9.85 6.04 -7.03
C SER A 126 10.16 5.05 -8.15
N VAL A 127 10.40 3.77 -7.80
CA VAL A 127 10.66 2.72 -8.79
C VAL A 127 9.46 2.53 -9.72
N ALA A 128 8.23 2.53 -9.18
CA ALA A 128 7.03 2.46 -10.00
C ALA A 128 6.88 3.72 -10.89
N ALA A 129 7.03 4.91 -10.32
CA ALA A 129 6.92 6.16 -11.06
C ALA A 129 7.94 6.26 -12.20
N ASP A 130 9.20 5.93 -11.95
CA ASP A 130 10.27 5.98 -12.95
C ASP A 130 10.11 4.90 -14.01
N SER A 131 9.61 3.71 -13.64
CA SER A 131 9.29 2.65 -14.61
C SER A 131 8.18 3.08 -15.56
N LEU A 132 7.11 3.69 -15.04
CA LEU A 132 6.03 4.26 -15.84
C LEU A 132 6.53 5.39 -16.74
N SER A 133 7.39 6.27 -16.21
CA SER A 133 8.05 7.34 -16.96
C SER A 133 8.86 6.78 -18.13
N ALA A 134 9.69 5.75 -17.89
CA ALA A 134 10.47 5.10 -18.93
C ALA A 134 9.59 4.45 -20.00
N ILE A 135 8.49 3.79 -19.62
CA ILE A 135 7.54 3.20 -20.58
C ILE A 135 6.87 4.29 -21.42
N LYS A 136 6.56 5.46 -20.84
CA LYS A 136 5.87 6.56 -21.53
C LYS A 136 6.80 7.39 -22.44
N TYR A 137 8.02 7.65 -21.99
CA TYR A 137 8.92 8.61 -22.63
C TYR A 137 10.16 7.99 -23.28
N ALA A 138 10.36 6.68 -23.15
CA ALA A 138 11.41 5.92 -23.83
C ALA A 138 10.85 4.65 -24.50
N LYS A 139 11.72 3.88 -25.15
CA LYS A 139 11.36 2.60 -25.79
C LYS A 139 11.79 1.43 -24.91
N VAL A 140 10.89 0.97 -24.05
CA VAL A 140 11.15 -0.15 -23.13
C VAL A 140 10.80 -1.47 -23.82
N LYS A 141 11.82 -2.32 -24.02
CA LYS A 141 11.67 -3.66 -24.61
C LYS A 141 11.81 -4.75 -23.55
N PRO A 142 10.76 -5.54 -23.26
CA PRO A 142 10.84 -6.66 -22.31
C PRO A 142 11.79 -7.75 -22.80
N ILE A 143 12.53 -8.36 -21.87
CA ILE A 143 13.32 -9.58 -22.09
C ILE A 143 12.56 -10.72 -21.37
N ARG A 144 12.21 -11.78 -22.10
CA ARG A 144 11.33 -12.87 -21.63
C ARG A 144 12.06 -14.20 -21.64
#